data_AF-A0A6G4J039-F1
#
_entry.id   AF-A0A6G4J039-F1
#
_cell.length_a   1.000
_cell.length_b   1.000
_cell.length_c   1.000
_cell.angle_alpha   90.00
_cell.angle_beta   90.00
_cell.angle_gamma   90.00
#
_symmetry.space_group_name_H-M   'P 1'
#
loop_
_entity.id
_entity.type
_entity.pdbx_description
1 polymer ?
#
loop_
_entity_poly.entity_id
_entity_poly.type
_entity_poly.pdbx_seq_one_letter_code
_entity_poly.pdbx_strand_id
1 'polypeptide(L)'
;NDEEVLMAIKYHTTGRQQMTKTEKLIFIADYIEPGRTIPGVDDIRDMAYNQGSLDKTIYEISKRTVLFLIQKDITVYNKTIDCLNYYNYSDERIKDD
;
A
#
# COMPACT_ATOMS: atom_id res chain seq x y z
N ASN A 1 -19.20 -13.15 -12.85
CA ASN A 1 -18.36 -13.61 -11.74
C ASN A 1 -17.51 -12.46 -11.27
N ASP A 2 -17.72 -12.00 -10.04
CA ASP A 2 -17.11 -10.80 -9.46
C ASP A 2 -15.76 -11.10 -8.79
N GLU A 3 -14.91 -11.90 -9.44
CA GLU A 3 -13.63 -12.30 -8.86
C GLU A 3 -12.72 -11.11 -8.55
N GLU A 4 -12.73 -10.08 -9.39
CA GLU A 4 -11.99 -8.84 -9.15
C GLU A 4 -12.44 -8.13 -7.85
N VAL A 5 -13.76 -8.09 -7.60
CA VAL A 5 -14.33 -7.52 -6.37
C VAL A 5 -13.93 -8.37 -5.17
N LEU A 6 -14.02 -9.69 -5.30
CA LEU A 6 -13.63 -10.62 -4.23
C LEU A 6 -12.14 -10.50 -3.89
N MET A 7 -11.26 -10.32 -4.88
CA MET A 7 -9.83 -10.11 -4.64
C MET A 7 -9.56 -8.76 -3.99
N ALA A 8 -10.25 -7.69 -4.41
CA ALA A 8 -10.16 -6.38 -3.75
C ALA A 8 -10.56 -6.45 -2.28
N ILE A 9 -11.67 -7.11 -1.96
CA ILE A 9 -12.09 -7.34 -0.57
C ILE A 9 -11.08 -8.21 0.18
N LYS A 10 -10.56 -9.27 -0.44
CA LYS A 10 -9.62 -10.19 0.23
C LYS A 10 -8.31 -9.53 0.61
N TYR A 11 -7.78 -8.65 -0.24
CA TYR A 11 -6.43 -8.09 -0.09
C TYR A 11 -6.39 -6.63 0.38
N HIS A 12 -7.51 -5.95 0.64
CA HIS A 12 -7.51 -4.54 1.05
C HIS A 12 -6.74 -4.23 2.34
N THR A 13 -6.66 -5.17 3.29
CA THR A 13 -5.98 -4.95 4.58
C THR A 13 -4.47 -5.13 4.53
N THR A 14 -4.01 -6.09 3.72
CA THR A 14 -2.61 -6.55 3.72
C THR A 14 -1.87 -6.17 2.46
N GLY A 15 -2.60 -5.89 1.38
CA GLY A 15 -2.07 -5.80 0.05
C GLY A 15 -1.52 -7.14 -0.43
N ARG A 16 -1.04 -7.16 -1.66
CA ARG A 16 -0.27 -8.28 -2.21
C ARG A 16 0.60 -7.81 -3.37
N GLN A 17 1.43 -8.71 -3.86
CA GLN A 17 2.17 -8.51 -5.10
C GLN A 17 1.20 -8.47 -6.29
N GLN A 18 1.53 -7.67 -7.30
CA GLN A 18 0.78 -7.60 -8.57
C GLN A 18 -0.73 -7.35 -8.38
N MET A 19 -1.10 -6.41 -7.51
CA MET A 19 -2.51 -6.01 -7.39
C MET A 19 -3.03 -5.48 -8.73
N THR A 20 -4.25 -5.86 -9.08
CA THR A 20 -5.02 -5.23 -10.15
C THR A 20 -5.33 -3.78 -9.81
N LYS A 21 -5.73 -2.99 -10.80
CA LYS A 21 -6.09 -1.57 -10.56
C LYS A 21 -7.17 -1.43 -9.49
N THR A 22 -8.19 -2.28 -9.49
CA THR A 22 -9.28 -2.25 -8.52
C THR A 22 -8.79 -2.57 -7.11
N GLU A 23 -7.97 -3.60 -6.94
CA GLU A 23 -7.34 -3.90 -5.64
C GLU A 23 -6.51 -2.73 -5.12
N LYS A 24 -5.70 -2.10 -5.99
CA LYS A 24 -4.90 -0.91 -5.61
C LYS A 24 -5.77 0.24 -5.13
N LEU A 25 -6.85 0.54 -5.86
CA LEU A 25 -7.77 1.62 -5.53
C LEU A 25 -8.47 1.38 -4.19
N ILE A 26 -8.97 0.17 -3.95
CA ILE A 26 -9.64 -0.17 -2.68
C ILE A 26 -8.66 -0.14 -1.51
N PHE A 27 -7.45 -0.68 -1.68
CA PHE A 27 -6.39 -0.64 -0.66
C PHE A 27 -6.02 0.80 -0.27
N ILE A 28 -5.82 1.68 -1.26
CA ILE A 28 -5.49 3.09 -1.02
C ILE A 28 -6.68 3.81 -0.37
N ALA A 29 -7.90 3.59 -0.89
CA ALA A 29 -9.10 4.26 -0.39
C ALA A 29 -9.35 3.98 1.10
N ASP A 30 -9.19 2.74 1.56
CA ASP A 30 -9.33 2.39 2.99
C ASP A 30 -8.36 3.17 3.91
N TYR A 31 -7.16 3.45 3.40
CA TYR A 31 -6.14 4.19 4.14
C TYR A 31 -6.37 5.70 4.16
N ILE A 32 -6.86 6.28 3.06
CA ILE A 32 -6.95 7.74 2.87
C ILE A 32 -8.35 8.34 3.06
N GLU A 33 -9.35 7.52 3.36
CA GLU A 33 -10.74 7.98 3.43
C GLU A 33 -10.89 9.23 4.33
N PRO A 34 -11.82 10.16 4.03
CA PRO A 34 -11.86 11.49 4.66
C PRO A 34 -11.96 11.49 6.20
N GLY A 35 -12.52 10.45 6.81
CA GLY A 35 -12.63 10.27 8.26
C GLY A 35 -11.33 9.86 8.96
N ARG A 36 -10.29 9.43 8.23
CA ARG A 36 -8.99 9.07 8.83
C ARG A 36 -8.23 10.31 9.29
N THR A 37 -7.71 10.23 10.52
CA THR A 37 -6.96 11.30 11.21
C THR A 37 -5.61 10.82 11.74
N ILE A 38 -4.98 9.88 11.03
CA ILE A 38 -3.67 9.34 11.40
C ILE A 38 -2.53 10.28 10.98
N PRO A 39 -1.42 10.35 11.75
CA PRO A 39 -0.28 11.20 11.40
C PRO A 39 0.24 10.97 9.97
N GLY A 40 0.38 12.05 9.20
CA GLY A 40 0.89 12.02 7.83
C GLY A 40 -0.11 11.52 6.78
N VAL A 41 -1.40 11.32 7.12
CA VAL A 41 -2.42 10.88 6.13
C VAL A 41 -2.60 11.87 4.99
N ASP A 42 -2.45 13.18 5.26
CA ASP A 42 -2.60 14.22 4.24
C ASP A 42 -1.51 14.15 3.17
N ASP A 43 -0.28 13.78 3.55
CA ASP A 43 0.79 13.52 2.58
C ASP A 43 0.43 12.34 1.67
N ILE A 44 -0.18 11.28 2.21
CA ILE A 44 -0.62 10.12 1.42
C ILE A 44 -1.79 10.47 0.51
N ARG A 45 -2.72 11.30 0.99
CA ARG A 45 -3.82 11.84 0.16
C ARG A 45 -3.24 12.61 -1.02
N ASP A 46 -2.30 13.52 -0.77
CA ASP A 46 -1.66 14.30 -1.82
C ASP A 46 -0.87 13.43 -2.81
N MET A 47 -0.15 12.42 -2.31
CA MET A 47 0.48 11.40 -3.17
C MET A 47 -0.54 10.66 -4.04
N ALA A 48 -1.67 10.24 -3.48
CA ALA A 48 -2.70 9.49 -4.19
C ALA A 48 -3.43 10.33 -5.26
N TYR A 49 -3.67 11.62 -5.01
CA TYR A 49 -4.45 12.47 -5.90
C TYR A 49 -3.60 13.28 -6.89
N ASN A 50 -2.43 13.77 -6.48
CA ASN A 50 -1.73 14.84 -7.18
C ASN A 50 -0.31 14.47 -7.65
N GLN A 51 0.39 13.59 -6.94
CA GLN A 51 1.85 13.44 -7.13
C GLN A 51 2.32 12.03 -7.54
N GLY A 52 1.51 10.99 -7.35
CA GLY A 52 2.01 9.61 -7.29
C GLY A 52 1.42 8.63 -8.29
N SER A 53 2.26 7.66 -8.70
CA SER A 53 1.78 6.35 -9.18
C SER A 53 1.08 5.63 -8.02
N LEU A 54 -0.03 4.94 -8.29
CA LEU A 54 -0.70 4.07 -7.30
C LEU A 54 0.29 3.13 -6.61
N ASP A 55 1.32 2.69 -7.33
CA ASP A 55 2.37 1.80 -6.80
C ASP A 55 3.26 2.49 -5.77
N LYS A 56 3.63 3.76 -6.01
CA LYS A 56 4.39 4.56 -5.04
C LYS A 56 3.56 4.83 -3.78
N THR A 57 2.26 5.09 -3.93
CA THR A 57 1.34 5.28 -2.80
C THR A 57 1.19 3.99 -1.99
N ILE A 58 1.03 2.84 -2.64
CA ILE A 58 0.95 1.54 -1.96
C ILE A 58 2.25 1.21 -1.22
N TYR A 59 3.40 1.46 -1.84
CA TYR A 59 4.69 1.30 -1.18
C TYR A 59 4.75 2.09 0.13
N GLU A 60 4.40 3.38 0.09
CA GLU A 60 4.48 4.24 1.26
C GLU A 60 3.47 3.84 2.35
N ILE A 61 2.23 3.48 1.98
CA ILE A 61 1.23 2.95 2.93
C ILE A 61 1.75 1.66 3.58
N SER A 62 2.30 0.74 2.78
CA SER A 62 2.79 -0.55 3.27
C SER A 62 3.98 -0.35 4.22
N LYS A 63 4.90 0.54 3.87
CA LYS A 63 6.06 0.91 4.69
C LYS A 63 5.64 1.49 6.04
N ARG A 64 4.71 2.45 6.04
CA ARG A 64 4.18 3.05 7.28
C ARG A 64 3.47 2.02 8.15
N THR A 65 2.69 1.13 7.54
CA THR A 65 2.00 0.05 8.25
C THR A 65 2.98 -0.90 8.94
N VAL A 66 4.02 -1.35 8.22
CA VAL A 66 5.05 -2.24 8.78
C VAL A 66 5.81 -1.56 9.91
N LEU A 67 6.23 -0.30 9.72
CA LEU A 67 6.94 0.45 10.76
C LEU A 67 6.08 0.67 12.00
N PHE A 68 4.79 1.00 11.83
CA PHE A 68 3.86 1.15 12.95
C PHE A 68 3.71 -0.15 13.76
N LEU A 69 3.54 -1.30 13.09
CA LEU A 69 3.42 -2.60 13.76
C LEU A 69 4.70 -2.96 14.53
N ILE A 70 5.88 -2.76 13.92
CA ILE A 70 7.18 -2.99 14.57
C ILE A 70 7.35 -2.08 15.79
N GLN A 71 7.03 -0.79 15.67
CA GLN A 71 7.10 0.16 16.79
C GLN A 71 6.19 -0.22 17.97
N LYS A 72 5.13 -0.98 17.70
CA LYS A 72 4.18 -1.47 18.71
C LYS A 72 4.48 -2.89 19.19
N ASP A 73 5.56 -3.52 18.72
CA ASP A 73 5.89 -4.92 18.97
C ASP A 73 4.74 -5.88 18.59
N ILE A 74 4.06 -5.58 17.48
CA ILE A 74 2.97 -6.38 16.92
C ILE A 74 3.48 -7.19 15.74
N THR A 75 3.12 -8.47 15.69
CA THR A 75 3.43 -9.37 14.58
C THR A 75 3.00 -8.78 13.23
N VAL A 76 3.94 -8.71 12.30
CA VAL A 76 3.66 -8.30 10.92
C VAL A 76 3.31 -9.52 10.09
N TYR A 77 2.14 -9.50 9.46
CA TYR A 77 1.74 -10.59 8.59
C TYR A 77 2.60 -10.63 7.32
N ASN A 78 3.07 -11.82 6.92
CA ASN A 78 4.00 -11.98 5.80
C ASN A 78 3.51 -11.35 4.49
N LYS A 79 2.19 -11.34 4.22
CA LYS A 79 1.65 -10.72 2.99
C LYS A 79 1.86 -9.21 2.94
N THR A 80 1.86 -8.54 4.09
CA THR A 80 2.17 -7.11 4.18
C THR A 80 3.63 -6.85 3.84
N ILE A 81 4.54 -7.73 4.28
CA ILE A 81 5.95 -7.68 3.91
C ILE A 81 6.15 -7.98 2.42
N ASP A 82 5.47 -8.99 1.88
CA ASP A 82 5.51 -9.32 0.44
C ASP A 82 5.05 -8.14 -0.42
N CYS A 83 3.99 -7.45 0.01
CA CYS A 83 3.46 -6.25 -0.65
C CYS A 83 4.47 -5.10 -0.61
N LEU A 84 5.00 -4.79 0.59
CA LEU A 84 6.04 -3.77 0.76
C LEU A 84 7.25 -4.04 -0.15
N ASN A 85 7.78 -5.26 -0.12
CA ASN A 85 8.97 -5.63 -0.90
C ASN A 85 8.71 -5.54 -2.42
N TYR A 86 7.53 -5.95 -2.87
CA TYR A 86 7.18 -5.92 -4.29
C TYR A 86 7.08 -4.49 -4.83
N TYR A 87 6.44 -3.58 -4.09
CA TYR A 87 6.29 -2.19 -4.50
C TYR A 87 7.50 -1.30 -4.18
N ASN A 88 8.47 -1.82 -3.41
CA ASN A 88 9.75 -1.16 -3.14
C ASN A 88 10.65 -1.15 -4.38
N TYR A 89 10.25 -0.40 -5.41
CA TYR A 89 11.13 -0.10 -6.54
C TYR A 89 12.05 1.05 -6.12
N SER A 90 13.29 0.75 -5.77
CA SER A 90 14.34 1.76 -5.77
C SER A 90 14.53 2.26 -7.20
N ASP A 91 14.46 3.57 -7.42
CA ASP A 91 14.86 4.21 -8.69
C ASP A 91 16.35 3.91 -9.04
N GLU A 92 17.09 3.28 -8.12
CA GLU A 92 18.50 2.89 -8.25
C GLU A 92 18.75 1.52 -8.91
N ARG A 93 17.70 0.69 -9.14
CA ARG A 93 17.89 -0.65 -9.75
C ARG A 93 18.05 -0.65 -11.28
N ILE A 94 18.29 0.50 -11.90
CA ILE A 94 18.68 0.63 -13.31
C ILE A 94 20.06 1.32 -13.39
N LYS A 95 21.09 0.68 -12.85
CA LYS A 95 22.50 1.03 -13.11
C LYS A 95 23.47 -0.15 -13.06
N ASP A 96 22.97 -1.38 -13.10
CA ASP A 96 23.82 -2.53 -13.40
C ASP A 96 23.32 -3.12 -14.72
N ASP A 97 23.99 -2.69 -15.79
CA ASP A 97 24.06 -3.36 -17.09
C ASP A 97 24.59 -4.80 -16.92
#